data_AF-D8RS59-F1
#
_entry.id   AF-D8RS59-F1
#
_cell.length_a   1.000
_cell.length_b   1.000
_cell.length_c   1.000
_cell.angle_alpha   90.00
_cell.angle_beta   90.00
_cell.angle_gamma   90.00
#
_symmetry.space_group_name_H-M   'P 1'
#
loop_
_entity.id
_entity.type
_entity.pdbx_description
1 polymer ?
#
loop_
_entity_poly.entity_id
_entity_poly.type
_entity_poly.pdbx_seq_one_letter_code
_entity_poly.pdbx_strand_id
1 'polypeptide(L)'
;LSGEIPSTLGNCPRLQSLDLTLNDLQGKIPDSLGQPSMLQSLSLDVNLLDGEIPSSLARCSRLEKLSCCGNRLTGQLPSSLGHAS
;
A
#
# COMPACT_ATOMS: atom_id res chain seq x y z
N LEU A 1 -3.61 -4.89 15.52
CA LEU A 1 -2.33 -5.44 15.00
C LEU A 1 -1.27 -4.37 15.18
N SER A 2 -0.01 -4.75 15.45
CA SER A 2 1.10 -3.81 15.62
C SER A 2 2.37 -4.32 14.94
N GLY A 3 3.38 -3.45 14.83
CA GLY A 3 4.63 -3.74 14.12
C GLY A 3 4.59 -3.28 12.66
N GLU A 4 5.50 -3.77 11.84
CA GLU A 4 5.61 -3.37 10.43
C GLU A 4 4.74 -4.25 9.51
N ILE A 5 4.38 -3.70 8.35
CA ILE A 5 3.74 -4.50 7.29
C ILE A 5 4.78 -5.49 6.74
N PRO A 6 4.54 -6.81 6.81
CA PRO A 6 5.51 -7.79 6.30
C PRO A 6 5.68 -7.66 4.79
N SER A 7 6.93 -7.50 4.34
CA SER A 7 7.26 -7.43 2.91
C SER A 7 6.86 -8.71 2.15
N THR A 8 6.75 -9.84 2.86
CA THR A 8 6.32 -11.13 2.32
C THR A 8 4.90 -11.12 1.74
N LEU A 9 4.05 -10.15 2.10
CA LEU A 9 2.72 -10.00 1.48
C LEU A 9 2.80 -9.73 -0.03
N GLY A 10 3.93 -9.19 -0.51
CA GLY A 10 4.20 -9.06 -1.94
C GLY A 10 4.27 -10.38 -2.70
N ASN A 11 4.56 -11.49 -2.00
CA ASN A 11 4.68 -12.83 -2.59
C ASN A 11 3.33 -13.56 -2.72
N CYS A 12 2.20 -12.88 -2.51
CA CYS A 12 0.87 -13.47 -2.63
C CYS A 12 0.28 -13.18 -4.03
N PRO A 13 0.48 -14.04 -5.05
CA PRO A 13 0.13 -13.73 -6.44
C PRO A 13 -1.37 -13.56 -6.70
N ARG A 14 -2.20 -14.09 -5.80
CA ARG A 14 -3.68 -14.04 -5.87
C ARG A 14 -4.29 -13.03 -4.89
N LEU A 15 -3.48 -12.23 -4.21
CA LEU A 15 -3.98 -11.20 -3.31
C LEU A 15 -4.74 -10.15 -4.12
N GLN A 16 -6.02 -9.95 -3.81
CA GLN A 16 -6.91 -9.00 -4.51
C GLN A 16 -7.27 -7.81 -3.62
N SER A 17 -7.49 -8.06 -2.34
CA SER A 17 -7.81 -7.03 -1.37
C SER A 17 -6.94 -7.22 -0.13
N LEU A 18 -6.34 -6.13 0.32
CA LEU A 18 -5.63 -6.06 1.60
C LEU A 18 -6.19 -4.88 2.38
N ASP A 19 -6.91 -5.20 3.45
CA ASP A 19 -7.45 -4.21 4.39
C ASP A 19 -6.73 -4.34 5.72
N LEU A 20 -5.98 -3.29 6.08
CA LEU A 20 -5.25 -3.15 7.33
C LEU A 20 -5.71 -1.91 8.11
N THR A 21 -6.91 -1.41 7.81
CA THR A 21 -7.51 -0.23 8.43
C THR A 21 -7.63 -0.39 9.95
N LEU A 22 -7.46 0.70 10.71
CA LEU A 22 -7.60 0.74 12.17
C LEU A 22 -6.68 -0.23 12.92
N ASN A 23 -5.37 -0.08 12.71
CA ASN A 23 -4.35 -0.83 13.46
C ASN A 23 -3.25 0.10 13.99
N ASP A 24 -2.32 -0.46 14.76
CA ASP A 24 -1.13 0.22 15.27
C ASP A 24 0.11 -0.14 14.42
N LEU A 25 -0.06 -0.32 13.11
CA LEU A 25 1.06 -0.63 12.22
C LEU A 25 1.96 0.59 12.04
N GLN A 26 3.27 0.36 12.02
CA GLN A 26 4.30 1.40 11.98
C GLN A 26 5.33 1.13 10.87
N GLY A 27 6.23 2.09 10.66
CA GLY A 27 7.23 2.04 9.60
C GLY A 27 6.65 2.31 8.22
N LYS A 28 7.37 1.89 7.19
CA LYS A 28 7.05 2.24 5.80
C LYS A 28 6.07 1.25 5.16
N ILE A 29 5.39 1.72 4.12
CA ILE A 29 4.68 0.84 3.18
C ILE A 29 5.75 0.08 2.36
N PRO A 30 5.79 -1.26 2.38
CA PRO A 30 6.81 -2.01 1.66
C PRO A 30 6.64 -1.90 0.15
N ASP A 31 7.75 -1.69 -0.57
CA ASP A 31 7.76 -1.70 -2.04
C ASP A 31 7.26 -3.02 -2.65
N SER A 32 7.38 -4.11 -1.91
CA SER A 32 6.90 -5.42 -2.35
C SER A 32 5.39 -5.48 -2.52
N LEU A 33 4.61 -4.56 -1.93
CA LEU A 33 3.16 -4.46 -2.19
C LEU A 33 2.84 -4.04 -3.63
N GLY A 34 3.83 -3.59 -4.41
CA GLY A 34 3.74 -3.42 -5.86
C GLY A 34 3.87 -4.71 -6.68
N GLN A 35 4.11 -5.86 -6.06
CA GLN A 35 4.32 -7.16 -6.75
C GLN A 35 3.05 -7.96 -7.04
N PRO A 36 2.00 -7.97 -6.17
CA PRO A 36 0.81 -8.78 -6.42
C PRO A 36 0.04 -8.29 -7.65
N SER A 37 0.13 -9.05 -8.74
CA SER A 37 -0.52 -8.73 -10.02
C SER A 37 -2.05 -8.64 -9.98
N MET A 38 -2.68 -9.14 -8.92
CA MET A 38 -4.13 -9.24 -8.77
C MET A 38 -4.71 -8.20 -7.81
N LEU A 39 -3.87 -7.37 -7.18
CA LEU A 39 -4.29 -6.42 -6.16
C LEU A 39 -5.18 -5.34 -6.77
N GLN A 40 -6.37 -5.19 -6.20
CA GLN A 40 -7.42 -4.26 -6.61
C GLN A 40 -7.70 -3.21 -5.54
N SER A 41 -7.61 -3.60 -4.26
CA SER A 41 -7.85 -2.69 -3.14
C SER A 41 -6.75 -2.81 -2.09
N LEU A 42 -6.19 -1.66 -1.72
CA LEU A 42 -5.25 -1.51 -0.61
C LEU A 42 -5.78 -0.42 0.34
N SER A 43 -6.23 -0.84 1.53
CA SER A 43 -6.70 0.07 2.59
C SER A 43 -5.73 0.01 3.77
N LEU A 44 -5.10 1.14 4.07
CA LEU A 44 -4.09 1.32 5.11
C LEU A 44 -4.51 2.42 6.10
N ASP A 45 -5.77 2.83 6.08
CA ASP A 45 -6.25 3.99 6.82
C ASP A 45 -6.08 3.83 8.34
N VAL A 46 -5.81 4.93 9.02
CA VAL A 46 -5.72 5.02 10.49
C VAL A 46 -4.73 4.00 11.05
N ASN A 47 -3.44 4.26 10.78
CA ASN A 47 -2.28 3.55 11.31
C ASN A 47 -1.19 4.58 11.69
N LEU A 48 0.01 4.10 12.01
CA LEU A 48 1.19 4.92 12.34
C LEU A 48 2.26 4.85 11.24
N LEU A 49 1.88 4.54 9.99
CA LEU A 49 2.82 4.38 8.88
C LEU A 49 3.49 5.71 8.53
N ASP A 50 4.78 5.66 8.18
CA ASP A 50 5.61 6.80 7.85
C ASP A 50 6.34 6.66 6.50
N GLY A 51 7.09 7.70 6.12
CA GLY A 51 7.77 7.76 4.83
C GLY A 51 6.80 8.06 3.68
N GLU A 52 7.21 7.71 2.47
CA GLU A 52 6.50 8.06 1.24
C GLU A 52 5.60 6.92 0.76
N ILE A 53 4.61 7.25 -0.09
CA ILE A 53 3.85 6.24 -0.83
C ILE A 53 4.76 5.65 -1.90
N PRO A 54 5.01 4.33 -1.90
CA PRO A 54 5.96 3.73 -2.81
C PRO A 54 5.45 3.74 -4.25
N SER A 55 6.27 4.26 -5.17
CA SER A 55 5.95 4.33 -6.61
C SER A 55 5.77 2.95 -7.25
N SER A 56 6.31 1.91 -6.60
CA SER A 56 6.13 0.50 -6.98
C SER A 56 4.66 0.05 -6.99
N LEU A 57 3.77 0.71 -6.24
CA LEU A 57 2.32 0.45 -6.29
C LEU A 57 1.73 0.70 -7.68
N ALA A 58 2.36 1.53 -8.52
CA ALA A 58 1.95 1.72 -9.91
C ALA A 58 2.11 0.46 -10.79
N ARG A 59 2.86 -0.55 -10.32
CA ARG A 59 3.00 -1.85 -11.00
C ARG A 59 1.78 -2.74 -10.81
N CYS A 60 0.94 -2.47 -9.82
CA CYS A 60 -0.33 -3.16 -9.62
C CYS A 60 -1.34 -2.63 -10.63
N SER A 61 -1.29 -3.16 -11.85
CA SER A 61 -2.14 -2.71 -12.98
C SER A 61 -3.64 -2.87 -12.77
N ARG A 62 -4.06 -3.60 -11.74
CA ARG A 62 -5.46 -3.81 -11.37
C ARG A 62 -5.89 -3.00 -10.15
N LEU A 63 -5.00 -2.18 -9.57
CA LEU A 63 -5.28 -1.41 -8.37
C LEU A 63 -6.28 -0.29 -8.69
N GLU A 64 -7.48 -0.42 -8.14
CA GLU A 64 -8.58 0.52 -8.34
C GLU A 64 -8.75 1.45 -7.13
N LYS A 65 -8.37 0.96 -5.93
CA LYS A 65 -8.52 1.68 -4.67
C LYS A 65 -7.23 1.63 -3.86
N LEU A 66 -6.69 2.82 -3.58
CA LEU A 66 -5.65 3.03 -2.57
C LEU A 66 -6.18 4.05 -1.56
N SER A 67 -6.19 3.68 -0.28
CA SER A 67 -6.53 4.57 0.82
C SER A 67 -5.53 4.42 1.95
N CYS A 68 -4.98 5.52 2.43
CA CYS A 68 -3.94 5.54 3.46
C CYS A 68 -4.03 6.78 4.35
N CYS A 69 -5.24 7.33 4.48
CA CYS A 69 -5.51 8.52 5.28
C CYS A 69 -5.30 8.23 6.78
N GLY A 70 -4.99 9.27 7.56
CA GLY A 70 -4.77 9.10 9.00
C GLY A 70 -3.49 8.33 9.36
N ASN A 71 -2.45 8.45 8.53
CA ASN A 71 -1.09 8.00 8.80
C ASN A 71 -0.14 9.19 8.96
N ARG A 72 1.16 8.92 9.12
CA ARG A 72 2.26 9.90 9.18
C ARG A 72 3.06 9.97 7.88
N LEU A 73 2.40 9.65 6.76
CA LEU A 73 3.03 9.63 5.43
C LEU A 73 3.43 11.05 5.00
N THR A 74 4.56 11.16 4.33
CA THR A 74 5.15 12.41 3.82
C THR A 74 5.54 12.24 2.34
N GLY A 75 6.16 13.27 1.75
CA GLY A 75 6.60 13.24 0.35
C GLY A 75 5.49 13.59 -0.64
N GLN A 76 5.78 13.41 -1.91
CA GLN A 76 4.85 13.67 -3.01
C GLN A 76 4.14 12.39 -3.43
N LEU A 77 2.89 12.51 -3.89
CA LEU A 77 2.22 11.39 -4.54
C LEU A 77 3.03 11.01 -5.81
N PRO A 78 3.43 9.75 -5.98
CA PRO A 78 4.17 9.34 -7.18
C PRO A 78 3.34 9.64 -8.42
N SER A 79 3.91 10.32 -9.42
CA SER A 79 3.22 10.60 -10.69
C SER A 79 2.86 9.33 -11.48
N SER A 80 3.48 8.20 -11.14
CA SER A 80 3.11 6.88 -11.64
C SER A 80 1.80 6.35 -11.07
N LEU A 81 1.37 6.81 -9.89
CA LEU A 81 0.06 6.51 -9.30
C LEU A 81 -0.98 7.47 -9.89
N GLY A 82 -1.86 6.95 -10.75
CA GLY A 82 -2.98 7.72 -11.30
C GLY A 82 -2.93 7.99 -12.80
N HIS A 83 -2.10 7.28 -13.57
CA HIS A 83 -2.34 7.18 -15.01
C HIS A 83 -3.55 6.27 -15.24
N ALA A 84 -4.75 6.87 -15.22
CA ALA A 84 -5.88 6.34 -15.95
C ALA A 84 -5.55 6.49 -17.44
N SER A 85 -5.14 5.40 -18.09
CA SER A 85 -5.18 5.31 -19.55
C SER A 85 -6.62 5.32 -20.05
#